data_AF-A0A8J3N6M1-F1
#
_entry.id   AF-A0A8J3N6M1-F1
#
_cell.length_a   1.000
_cell.length_b   1.000
_cell.length_c   1.000
_cell.angle_alpha   90.00
_cell.angle_beta   90.00
_cell.angle_gamma   90.00
#
_symmetry.space_group_name_H-M   'P 1'
#
loop_
_entity.id
_entity.type
_entity.pdbx_description
1 polymer ?
#
loop_
_entity_poly.entity_id
_entity_poly.type
_entity_poly.pdbx_seq_one_letter_code
_entity_poly.pdbx_strand_id
1 'polypeptide(L)'
;MLVREIEFLLAPQVFEEIISPIKELLGKEFVALRRKRNVKRTSVSQSTNISHGSLTSIEFGNDRGRTLRAYLKYAQYLDTTLSEIFTCIAYKMPSNEYASMYIEKKMSEENDIILAVKEAIGILVSKGESITRKKISHLTYISNDIFKKHDSILEIIEENRSKYKKMQKDIYEHDLLYKARDAINYLNERKEPITYKTVGKIIGIHRNAFSRYPSLESFVKENYVYSYQRKGELQEQSLIIEVNKAIKYLQDREEEVTFLALSKIIGTTVWSLRTNASVRRIVLSLSKSQKEEDILPKVLEVIKYLEDIGVGVTTKTICQTIPIHRDRLRSNYQVWDLVTQKTCEYRLSMGNHQKQEEILLSMVKNAIQEITTRGEKVTQARVCEVLNITRQCMRKYSNANAAIKQFVEVQRQQREDDLLIRVQIAIKSLIDNDQIVTPEAIGELISVAPGSLSYHHSVATFIRKAINKQKQMMRLQQRIWKEEEIIQKVHEEVMRLQQLGKRVSVTAIMKNLRMGYATLRYYPKAKKLVDTFKIKNKLK
;
A
#
# COMPACT_ATOMS: atom_id res chain seq x y z
N MET A 1 3.54 -5.75 106.81
CA MET A 1 3.09 -5.60 105.41
C MET A 1 2.61 -6.89 104.75
N LEU A 2 3.03 -8.10 105.18
CA LEU A 2 2.71 -9.34 104.44
C LEU A 2 1.23 -9.77 104.45
N VAL A 3 0.43 -9.40 105.46
CA VAL A 3 -0.95 -9.91 105.60
C VAL A 3 -1.89 -9.39 104.51
N ARG A 4 -1.90 -8.07 104.25
CA ARG A 4 -2.79 -7.45 103.24
C ARG A 4 -2.49 -7.89 101.81
N GLU A 5 -1.23 -8.13 101.48
CA GLU A 5 -0.83 -8.61 100.15
C GLU A 5 -1.31 -10.04 99.91
N ILE A 6 -1.27 -10.89 100.94
CA ILE A 6 -1.78 -12.26 100.86
C ILE A 6 -3.30 -12.24 100.73
N GLU A 7 -4.00 -11.40 101.50
CA GLU A 7 -5.45 -11.21 101.38
C GLU A 7 -5.85 -10.77 99.95
N PHE A 8 -5.13 -9.81 99.36
CA PHE A 8 -5.37 -9.39 97.98
C PHE A 8 -5.18 -10.53 96.98
N LEU A 9 -4.10 -11.31 97.10
CA LEU A 9 -3.81 -12.41 96.18
C LEU A 9 -4.74 -13.62 96.33
N LEU A 10 -5.46 -13.73 97.45
CA LEU A 10 -6.42 -14.81 97.71
C LEU A 10 -7.87 -14.41 97.45
N ALA A 11 -8.17 -13.12 97.39
CA ALA A 11 -9.49 -12.63 96.97
C ALA A 11 -9.68 -12.81 95.46
N PRO A 12 -10.90 -13.05 94.95
CA PRO A 12 -11.16 -13.11 93.52
C PRO A 12 -10.71 -11.82 92.82
N GLN A 13 -9.95 -11.94 91.74
CA GLN A 13 -9.40 -10.80 91.01
C GLN A 13 -9.88 -10.77 89.57
N VAL A 14 -10.06 -9.56 89.03
CA VAL A 14 -10.48 -9.33 87.63
C VAL A 14 -9.52 -9.98 86.62
N PHE A 15 -8.25 -10.17 87.00
CA PHE A 15 -7.27 -10.81 86.12
C PHE A 15 -7.34 -12.33 86.09
N GLU A 16 -8.11 -12.99 86.96
CA GLU A 16 -8.26 -14.46 86.96
C GLU A 16 -9.02 -14.95 85.73
N GLU A 17 -9.87 -14.11 85.15
CA GLU A 17 -10.57 -14.38 83.88
C GLU A 17 -9.70 -14.14 82.63
N ILE A 18 -8.50 -13.56 82.82
CA ILE A 18 -7.57 -13.23 81.73
C ILE A 18 -6.63 -14.41 81.50
N ILE A 19 -7.01 -15.31 80.59
CA ILE A 19 -6.21 -16.48 80.20
C ILE A 19 -4.99 -16.03 79.38
N SER A 20 -3.90 -15.72 80.09
CA SER A 20 -2.52 -15.53 79.61
C SER A 20 -2.26 -14.30 78.69
N PRO A 21 -1.24 -13.45 78.96
CA PRO A 21 -0.05 -13.72 79.76
C PRO A 21 0.16 -12.72 80.91
N ILE A 22 -0.62 -12.87 81.99
CA ILE A 22 -0.50 -12.00 83.18
C ILE A 22 0.95 -11.94 83.73
N LYS A 23 1.70 -13.04 83.64
CA LYS A 23 3.10 -13.13 84.08
C LYS A 23 4.03 -12.19 83.30
N GLU A 24 3.79 -11.99 82.01
CA GLU A 24 4.61 -11.13 81.15
C GLU A 24 4.28 -9.67 81.37
N LEU A 25 2.99 -9.35 81.55
CA LEU A 25 2.53 -8.01 81.89
C LEU A 25 3.07 -7.58 83.26
N LEU A 26 3.02 -8.50 84.23
CA LEU A 26 3.63 -8.31 85.53
C LEU A 26 5.13 -8.02 85.41
N GLY A 27 5.85 -8.84 84.64
CA GLY A 27 7.28 -8.63 84.38
C GLY A 27 7.59 -7.27 83.75
N LYS A 28 6.82 -6.86 82.74
CA LYS A 28 6.96 -5.55 82.07
C LYS A 28 6.72 -4.39 83.04
N GLU A 29 5.75 -4.50 83.93
CA GLU A 29 5.45 -3.45 84.91
C GLU A 29 6.59 -3.32 85.94
N PHE A 30 7.16 -4.44 86.41
CA PHE A 30 8.37 -4.43 87.24
C PHE A 30 9.56 -3.75 86.54
N VAL A 31 9.77 -4.03 85.25
CA VAL A 31 10.82 -3.36 84.46
C VAL A 31 10.57 -1.87 84.37
N ALA A 32 9.32 -1.46 84.10
CA ALA A 32 8.93 -0.06 83.99
C ALA A 32 9.16 0.69 85.31
N LEU A 33 8.73 0.12 86.44
CA LEU A 33 8.92 0.69 87.77
C LEU A 33 10.39 0.80 88.15
N ARG A 34 11.19 -0.25 87.90
CA ARG A 34 12.64 -0.19 88.14
C ARG A 34 13.32 0.91 87.30
N ARG A 35 12.96 1.03 86.01
CA ARG A 35 13.49 2.07 85.12
C ARG A 35 13.06 3.46 85.55
N LYS A 36 11.81 3.63 85.99
CA LYS A 36 11.26 4.90 86.51
C LYS A 36 12.05 5.38 87.74
N ARG A 37 12.51 4.45 88.58
CA ARG A 37 13.37 4.74 89.74
C ARG A 37 14.86 4.78 89.42
N ASN A 38 15.22 4.60 88.16
CA ASN A 38 16.59 4.61 87.64
C ASN A 38 17.54 3.61 88.34
N VAL A 39 17.01 2.46 88.77
CA VAL A 39 17.80 1.43 89.49
C VAL A 39 18.28 0.33 88.54
N LYS A 40 19.54 -0.09 88.68
CA LYS A 40 20.11 -1.21 87.92
C LYS A 40 19.67 -2.54 88.53
N ARG A 41 19.43 -3.55 87.68
CA ARG A 41 19.04 -4.91 88.12
C ARG A 41 20.08 -5.54 89.06
N THR A 42 21.37 -5.22 88.87
CA THR A 42 22.46 -5.67 89.77
C THR A 42 22.30 -5.13 91.19
N SER A 43 21.92 -3.86 91.35
CA SER A 43 21.66 -3.24 92.65
C SER A 43 20.47 -3.89 93.36
N VAL A 44 19.39 -4.18 92.63
CA VAL A 44 18.24 -4.94 93.18
C VAL A 44 18.72 -6.31 93.67
N SER A 45 19.51 -7.03 92.86
CA SER A 45 20.00 -8.37 93.18
C SER A 45 20.82 -8.38 94.48
N GLN A 46 21.76 -7.43 94.61
CA GLN A 46 22.61 -7.28 95.78
C GLN A 46 21.82 -6.92 97.04
N SER A 47 20.87 -5.99 96.96
CA SER A 47 20.11 -5.52 98.13
C SER A 47 19.00 -6.49 98.60
N THR A 48 18.42 -7.28 97.69
CA THR A 48 17.29 -8.18 98.01
C THR A 48 17.71 -9.63 98.25
N ASN A 49 18.97 -9.97 97.94
CA ASN A 49 19.48 -11.34 97.87
C ASN A 49 18.63 -12.23 96.93
N ILE A 50 18.16 -11.66 95.82
CA ILE A 50 17.51 -12.39 94.73
C ILE A 50 18.56 -12.60 93.64
N SER A 51 18.73 -13.84 93.15
CA SER A 51 19.70 -14.12 92.09
C SER A 51 19.40 -13.29 90.82
N HIS A 52 20.44 -12.92 90.09
CA HIS A 52 20.28 -12.15 88.85
C HIS A 52 19.41 -12.90 87.82
N GLY A 53 19.51 -14.23 87.80
CA GLY A 53 18.67 -15.11 86.98
C GLY A 53 17.19 -15.02 87.37
N SER A 54 16.87 -15.09 88.66
CA SER A 54 15.49 -14.97 89.16
C SER A 54 14.87 -13.61 88.87
N LEU A 55 15.61 -12.51 89.01
CA LEU A 55 15.13 -11.16 88.62
C LEU A 55 14.85 -11.07 87.12
N THR A 56 15.75 -11.62 86.31
CA THR A 56 15.57 -11.68 84.85
C THR A 56 14.34 -12.50 84.51
N SER A 57 14.18 -13.68 85.12
CA SER A 57 12.97 -14.49 84.97
C SER A 57 11.73 -13.67 85.31
N ILE A 58 11.65 -13.01 86.47
CA ILE A 58 10.54 -12.14 86.88
C ILE A 58 10.21 -11.10 85.79
N GLU A 59 11.20 -10.33 85.35
CA GLU A 59 11.02 -9.25 84.37
C GLU A 59 10.50 -9.73 83.00
N PHE A 60 10.75 -10.99 82.63
CA PHE A 60 10.42 -11.52 81.30
C PHE A 60 9.19 -12.43 81.23
N GLY A 61 8.47 -12.67 82.33
CA GLY A 61 7.36 -13.63 82.30
C GLY A 61 7.74 -15.12 82.44
N ASN A 62 9.03 -15.49 82.48
CA ASN A 62 9.53 -16.89 82.50
C ASN A 62 9.43 -17.65 83.85
N ASP A 63 8.99 -18.91 83.87
CA ASP A 63 8.73 -19.66 85.11
C ASP A 63 9.96 -20.08 85.97
N ARG A 64 11.19 -19.97 85.46
CA ARG A 64 12.37 -20.52 86.15
C ARG A 64 12.79 -19.69 87.38
N GLY A 65 12.84 -20.33 88.55
CA GLY A 65 13.49 -19.81 89.75
C GLY A 65 12.76 -18.65 90.43
N ARG A 66 11.45 -18.53 90.22
CA ARG A 66 10.61 -17.51 90.85
C ARG A 66 9.91 -18.09 92.07
N THR A 67 9.90 -17.34 93.15
CA THR A 67 9.06 -17.60 94.31
C THR A 67 8.21 -16.37 94.56
N LEU A 68 7.03 -16.52 95.15
CA LEU A 68 6.21 -15.38 95.58
C LEU A 68 7.02 -14.43 96.48
N ARG A 69 7.89 -15.01 97.33
CA ARG A 69 8.84 -14.27 98.17
C ARG A 69 9.78 -13.38 97.35
N ALA A 70 10.23 -13.81 96.17
CA ALA A 70 11.07 -13.00 95.29
C ALA A 70 10.29 -11.80 94.69
N TYR A 71 9.04 -12.02 94.29
CA TYR A 71 8.16 -10.94 93.83
C TYR A 71 7.90 -9.90 94.92
N LEU A 72 7.58 -10.34 96.14
CA LEU A 72 7.35 -9.44 97.29
C LEU A 72 8.60 -8.65 97.66
N LYS A 73 9.78 -9.30 97.71
CA LYS A 73 11.05 -8.61 97.94
C LYS A 73 11.37 -7.59 96.85
N TYR A 74 11.06 -7.90 95.59
CA TYR A 74 11.30 -6.98 94.48
C TYR A 74 10.34 -5.78 94.54
N ALA A 75 9.06 -6.00 94.80
CA ALA A 75 8.07 -4.93 94.98
C ALA A 75 8.44 -4.03 96.17
N GLN A 76 8.82 -4.61 97.30
CA GLN A 76 9.28 -3.87 98.47
C GLN A 76 10.52 -3.02 98.19
N TYR A 77 11.50 -3.57 97.45
CA TYR A 77 12.69 -2.79 97.05
C TYR A 77 12.33 -1.61 96.13
N LEU A 78 11.32 -1.79 95.29
CA LEU A 78 10.75 -0.74 94.44
C LEU A 78 9.67 0.07 95.17
N ASP A 79 9.55 -0.03 96.50
CA ASP A 79 8.61 0.69 97.37
C ASP A 79 7.21 0.80 96.74
N THR A 80 6.66 -0.37 96.41
CA THR A 80 5.33 -0.58 95.84
C THR A 80 4.79 -1.92 96.32
N THR A 81 3.48 -2.13 96.19
CA THR A 81 2.84 -3.41 96.52
C THR A 81 2.54 -4.24 95.28
N LEU A 82 2.34 -5.56 95.43
CA LEU A 82 1.87 -6.37 94.30
C LEU A 82 0.46 -5.95 93.90
N SER A 83 -0.39 -5.61 94.87
CA SER A 83 -1.74 -5.10 94.61
C SER A 83 -1.71 -3.88 93.69
N GLU A 84 -0.89 -2.87 93.98
CA GLU A 84 -0.73 -1.67 93.14
C GLU A 84 -0.28 -2.02 91.71
N ILE A 85 0.65 -2.97 91.58
CA ILE A 85 1.15 -3.41 90.28
C ILE A 85 0.03 -4.10 89.49
N PHE A 86 -0.72 -5.00 90.11
CA PHE A 86 -1.86 -5.69 89.46
C PHE A 86 -2.97 -4.70 89.10
N THR A 87 -3.29 -3.74 89.96
CA THR A 87 -4.24 -2.67 89.67
C THR A 87 -3.74 -1.78 88.52
N CYS A 88 -2.46 -1.44 88.48
CA CYS A 88 -1.86 -0.72 87.36
C CYS A 88 -1.98 -1.52 86.05
N ILE A 89 -1.77 -2.84 86.09
CA ILE A 89 -1.95 -3.70 84.92
C ILE A 89 -3.41 -3.69 84.49
N ALA A 90 -4.37 -3.83 85.41
CA ALA A 90 -5.80 -3.77 85.11
C ALA A 90 -6.22 -2.42 84.48
N TYR A 91 -5.67 -1.29 84.95
CA TYR A 91 -5.92 0.03 84.36
C TYR A 91 -5.17 0.28 83.04
N LYS A 92 -3.97 -0.28 82.90
CA LYS A 92 -3.12 -0.12 81.70
C LYS A 92 -3.44 -1.12 80.61
N MET A 93 -4.17 -2.19 80.90
CA MET A 93 -4.80 -2.98 79.85
C MET A 93 -5.73 -2.02 79.13
N PRO A 94 -5.38 -1.53 77.93
CA PRO A 94 -6.35 -0.80 77.18
C PRO A 94 -7.47 -1.82 76.93
N SER A 95 -8.70 -1.38 77.05
CA SER A 95 -9.93 -2.09 76.70
C SER A 95 -9.96 -2.66 75.26
N ASN A 96 -8.84 -2.78 74.57
CA ASN A 96 -8.68 -2.95 73.12
C ASN A 96 -8.78 -4.41 72.65
N GLU A 97 -8.35 -5.41 73.43
CA GLU A 97 -8.55 -6.83 73.06
C GLU A 97 -9.91 -7.36 73.52
N TYR A 98 -10.45 -6.84 74.63
CA TYR A 98 -11.78 -7.22 75.10
C TYR A 98 -12.90 -6.45 74.41
N ALA A 99 -12.70 -5.19 73.99
CA ALA A 99 -13.69 -4.48 73.16
C ALA A 99 -13.76 -5.07 71.76
N SER A 100 -12.66 -5.50 71.13
CA SER A 100 -12.76 -6.19 69.84
C SER A 100 -13.53 -7.50 69.96
N MET A 101 -13.32 -8.30 71.02
CA MET A 101 -14.13 -9.50 71.27
C MET A 101 -15.60 -9.20 71.58
N TYR A 102 -15.91 -8.13 72.33
CA TYR A 102 -17.29 -7.74 72.64
C TYR A 102 -18.02 -7.09 71.46
N ILE A 103 -17.31 -6.32 70.63
CA ILE A 103 -17.83 -5.65 69.44
C ILE A 103 -18.01 -6.67 68.32
N GLU A 104 -17.08 -7.62 68.11
CA GLU A 104 -17.25 -8.74 67.16
C GLU A 104 -18.49 -9.59 67.48
N LYS A 105 -18.88 -9.68 68.77
CA LYS A 105 -20.05 -10.43 69.21
C LYS A 105 -21.35 -9.60 69.17
N LYS A 106 -21.28 -8.27 69.13
CA LYS A 106 -22.46 -7.36 69.16
C LYS A 106 -22.76 -6.71 67.80
N MET A 107 -21.77 -6.45 66.97
CA MET A 107 -21.92 -5.98 65.58
C MET A 107 -21.99 -7.18 64.64
N SER A 108 -22.99 -8.04 64.85
CA SER A 108 -23.18 -9.25 64.03
C SER A 108 -23.69 -8.94 62.63
N GLU A 109 -24.20 -7.73 62.39
CA GLU A 109 -24.74 -7.32 61.10
C GLU A 109 -23.72 -6.46 60.35
N GLU A 110 -23.37 -6.89 59.15
CA GLU A 110 -22.44 -6.21 58.23
C GLU A 110 -22.78 -4.72 58.02
N ASN A 111 -24.07 -4.38 58.10
CA ASN A 111 -24.57 -3.01 57.98
C ASN A 111 -24.03 -2.05 59.05
N ASP A 112 -23.89 -2.50 60.30
CA ASP A 112 -23.38 -1.67 61.38
C ASP A 112 -21.88 -1.38 61.18
N ILE A 113 -21.14 -2.39 60.69
CA ILE A 113 -19.72 -2.26 60.35
C ILE A 113 -19.54 -1.28 59.19
N ILE A 114 -20.39 -1.37 58.16
CA ILE A 114 -20.42 -0.42 57.04
C ILE A 114 -20.68 1.00 57.53
N LEU A 115 -21.63 1.20 58.45
CA LEU A 115 -21.96 2.52 58.99
C LEU A 115 -20.76 3.13 59.73
N ALA A 116 -20.13 2.39 60.63
CA ALA A 116 -18.95 2.84 61.37
C ALA A 116 -17.77 3.17 60.42
N VAL A 117 -17.56 2.37 59.38
CA VAL A 117 -16.53 2.63 58.36
C VAL A 117 -16.83 3.92 57.59
N LYS A 118 -18.09 4.18 57.22
CA LYS A 118 -18.49 5.43 56.54
C LYS A 118 -18.27 6.65 57.42
N GLU A 119 -18.62 6.59 58.71
CA GLU A 119 -18.38 7.68 59.66
C GLU A 119 -16.87 7.96 59.83
N ALA A 120 -16.05 6.92 59.99
CA ALA A 120 -14.61 7.07 60.10
C ALA A 120 -13.98 7.66 58.82
N ILE A 121 -14.47 7.26 57.64
CA ILE A 121 -14.08 7.89 56.37
C ILE A 121 -14.44 9.38 56.37
N GLY A 122 -15.65 9.75 56.80
CA GLY A 122 -16.09 11.15 56.91
C GLY A 122 -15.15 11.99 57.80
N ILE A 123 -14.73 11.45 58.94
CA ILE A 123 -13.77 12.10 59.85
C ILE A 123 -12.38 12.26 59.20
N LEU A 124 -11.89 11.26 58.47
CA LEU A 124 -10.60 11.36 57.77
C LEU A 124 -10.64 12.39 56.65
N VAL A 125 -11.74 12.45 55.90
CA VAL A 125 -11.93 13.44 54.82
C VAL A 125 -11.96 14.86 55.38
N SER A 126 -12.71 15.11 56.47
CA SER A 126 -12.81 16.44 57.07
C SER A 126 -11.49 16.94 57.67
N LYS A 127 -10.64 16.02 58.16
CA LYS A 127 -9.30 16.33 58.65
C LYS A 127 -8.24 16.49 57.55
N GLY A 128 -8.58 16.20 56.29
CA GLY A 128 -7.59 16.20 55.22
C GLY A 128 -6.57 15.05 55.35
N GLU A 129 -6.95 13.94 56.00
CA GLU A 129 -6.07 12.78 56.16
C GLU A 129 -6.30 11.71 55.09
N SER A 130 -5.23 10.98 54.73
CA SER A 130 -5.32 9.87 53.78
C SER A 130 -6.22 8.74 54.28
N ILE A 131 -7.19 8.34 53.48
CA ILE A 131 -8.04 7.18 53.74
C ILE A 131 -7.19 5.90 53.58
N THR A 132 -6.89 5.23 54.69
CA THR A 132 -6.17 3.95 54.72
C THR A 132 -6.85 2.99 55.68
N ARG A 133 -6.85 1.69 55.38
CA ARG A 133 -7.43 0.64 56.24
C ARG A 133 -6.91 0.71 57.68
N LYS A 134 -5.61 0.97 57.86
CA LYS A 134 -4.98 1.12 59.18
C LYS A 134 -5.58 2.28 59.99
N LYS A 135 -5.82 3.43 59.35
CA LYS A 135 -6.44 4.59 60.02
C LYS A 135 -7.92 4.34 60.32
N ILE A 136 -8.64 3.72 59.39
CA ILE A 136 -10.04 3.35 59.61
C ILE A 136 -10.14 2.36 60.78
N SER A 137 -9.33 1.31 60.78
CA SER A 137 -9.24 0.32 61.86
C SER A 137 -8.95 0.97 63.23
N HIS A 138 -8.04 1.94 63.27
CA HIS A 138 -7.75 2.68 64.50
C HIS A 138 -8.92 3.58 64.95
N LEU A 139 -9.71 4.13 64.03
CA LEU A 139 -10.86 4.99 64.36
C LEU A 139 -12.09 4.19 64.77
N THR A 140 -12.33 3.04 64.14
CA THR A 140 -13.53 2.22 64.38
C THR A 140 -13.30 1.10 65.38
N TYR A 141 -12.05 0.83 65.77
CA TYR A 141 -11.64 -0.33 66.57
C TYR A 141 -11.98 -1.68 65.92
N ILE A 142 -12.22 -1.71 64.60
CA ILE A 142 -12.46 -2.94 63.83
C ILE A 142 -11.12 -3.47 63.32
N SER A 143 -10.86 -4.77 63.50
CA SER A 143 -9.65 -5.41 62.99
C SER A 143 -9.58 -5.33 61.46
N ASN A 144 -8.37 -5.16 60.92
CA ASN A 144 -8.14 -5.18 59.47
C ASN A 144 -8.54 -6.52 58.82
N ASP A 145 -8.56 -7.61 59.59
CA ASP A 145 -8.96 -8.92 59.07
C ASP A 145 -10.47 -9.02 58.86
N ILE A 146 -11.27 -8.28 59.61
CA ILE A 146 -12.71 -8.16 59.38
C ILE A 146 -12.95 -7.44 58.05
N PHE A 147 -12.22 -6.36 57.76
CA PHE A 147 -12.33 -5.68 56.47
C PHE A 147 -12.03 -6.61 55.29
N LYS A 148 -11.15 -7.60 55.44
CA LYS A 148 -10.86 -8.57 54.37
C LYS A 148 -11.95 -9.63 54.19
N LYS A 149 -12.78 -9.87 55.21
CA LYS A 149 -13.87 -10.86 55.17
C LYS A 149 -15.13 -10.33 54.49
N HIS A 150 -15.30 -9.01 54.40
CA HIS A 150 -16.48 -8.36 53.82
C HIS A 150 -16.08 -7.50 52.61
N ASP A 151 -16.32 -8.01 51.41
CA ASP A 151 -15.96 -7.34 50.15
C ASP A 151 -16.65 -5.98 49.99
N SER A 152 -17.89 -5.85 50.48
CA SER A 152 -18.65 -4.59 50.49
C SER A 152 -17.92 -3.45 51.20
N ILE A 153 -17.22 -3.75 52.30
CA ILE A 153 -16.46 -2.78 53.08
C ILE A 153 -15.20 -2.36 52.32
N LEU A 154 -14.51 -3.30 51.67
CA LEU A 154 -13.35 -2.99 50.84
C LEU A 154 -13.73 -2.10 49.66
N GLU A 155 -14.86 -2.38 49.02
CA GLU A 155 -15.39 -1.58 47.93
C GLU A 155 -15.65 -0.14 48.38
N ILE A 156 -16.33 0.06 49.52
CA ILE A 156 -16.57 1.38 50.10
C ILE A 156 -15.26 2.11 50.41
N ILE A 157 -14.27 1.42 51.00
CA ILE A 157 -12.98 2.02 51.34
C ILE A 157 -12.22 2.44 50.08
N GLU A 158 -12.14 1.58 49.05
CA GLU A 158 -11.40 1.89 47.82
C GLU A 158 -12.12 2.91 46.94
N GLU A 159 -13.45 2.91 46.89
CA GLU A 159 -14.23 3.93 46.20
C GLU A 159 -13.98 5.31 46.83
N ASN A 160 -14.09 5.43 48.16
CA ASN A 160 -13.86 6.69 48.86
C ASN A 160 -12.40 7.12 48.81
N ARG A 161 -11.45 6.18 48.89
CA ARG A 161 -10.02 6.45 48.73
C ARG A 161 -9.72 7.00 47.34
N SER A 162 -10.35 6.47 46.30
CA SER A 162 -10.20 6.94 44.92
C SER A 162 -10.81 8.33 44.75
N LYS A 163 -12.03 8.56 45.27
CA LYS A 163 -12.69 9.88 45.30
C LYS A 163 -11.84 10.92 46.03
N TYR A 164 -11.31 10.59 47.19
CA TYR A 164 -10.47 11.49 47.99
C TYR A 164 -9.14 11.81 47.32
N LYS A 165 -8.47 10.81 46.72
CA LYS A 165 -7.24 11.03 45.92
C LYS A 165 -7.50 11.95 44.74
N LYS A 166 -8.65 11.79 44.06
CA LYS A 166 -9.06 12.67 42.97
C LYS A 166 -9.27 14.09 43.47
N MET A 167 -10.04 14.27 44.56
CA MET A 167 -10.27 15.58 45.16
C MET A 167 -8.97 16.29 45.61
N GLN A 168 -8.07 15.58 46.28
CA GLN A 168 -6.77 16.14 46.68
C GLN A 168 -5.91 16.53 45.47
N LYS A 169 -5.96 15.72 44.42
CA LYS A 169 -5.28 16.02 43.16
C LYS A 169 -5.86 17.28 42.51
N ASP A 170 -7.17 17.42 42.48
CA ASP A 170 -7.85 18.58 41.88
C ASP A 170 -7.53 19.88 42.67
N ILE A 171 -7.49 19.81 44.00
CA ILE A 171 -7.07 20.93 44.86
C ILE A 171 -5.62 21.33 44.57
N TYR A 172 -4.71 20.35 44.52
CA TYR A 172 -3.30 20.62 44.23
C TYR A 172 -3.10 21.14 42.80
N GLU A 173 -3.84 20.62 41.83
CA GLU A 173 -3.85 21.11 40.45
C GLU A 173 -4.29 22.58 40.36
N HIS A 174 -5.29 22.97 41.17
CA HIS A 174 -5.75 24.35 41.24
C HIS A 174 -4.69 25.30 41.78
N ASP A 175 -3.96 24.92 42.84
CA ASP A 175 -2.81 25.68 43.35
C ASP A 175 -1.69 25.82 42.31
N LEU A 176 -1.38 24.75 41.59
CA LEU A 176 -0.39 24.78 40.51
C LEU A 176 -0.81 25.70 39.36
N LEU A 177 -2.10 25.75 39.02
CA LEU A 177 -2.63 26.66 38.00
C LEU A 177 -2.42 28.12 38.37
N TYR A 178 -2.66 28.48 39.63
CA TYR A 178 -2.42 29.84 40.13
C TYR A 178 -0.93 30.20 39.99
N LYS A 179 -0.03 29.34 40.46
CA LYS A 179 1.43 29.53 40.33
C LYS A 179 1.89 29.60 38.88
N ALA A 180 1.29 28.82 37.99
CA ALA A 180 1.64 28.82 36.57
C ALA A 180 1.21 30.10 35.87
N ARG A 181 0.10 30.72 36.27
CA ARG A 181 -0.32 32.02 35.76
C ARG A 181 0.71 33.10 36.09
N ASP A 182 1.16 33.15 37.34
CA ASP A 182 2.21 34.10 37.76
C ASP A 182 3.54 33.84 37.04
N ALA A 183 3.92 32.57 36.89
CA ALA A 183 5.13 32.18 36.16
C ALA A 183 5.09 32.59 34.68
N ILE A 184 3.94 32.48 34.02
CA ILE A 184 3.76 32.89 32.62
C ILE A 184 3.84 34.41 32.48
N ASN A 185 3.20 35.17 33.38
CA ASN A 185 3.29 36.63 33.39
C ASN A 185 4.75 37.09 33.55
N TYR A 186 5.48 36.48 34.49
CA TYR A 186 6.90 36.74 34.69
C TYR A 186 7.75 36.47 33.44
N LEU A 187 7.51 35.36 32.73
CA LEU A 187 8.23 35.03 31.50
C LEU A 187 7.90 36.01 30.36
N ASN A 188 6.64 36.46 30.27
CA ASN A 188 6.20 37.44 29.27
C ASN A 188 6.88 38.81 29.47
N GLU A 189 6.97 39.30 30.72
CA GLU A 189 7.66 40.56 31.03
C GLU A 189 9.13 40.54 30.61
N ARG A 190 9.78 39.39 30.77
CA ARG A 190 11.19 39.18 30.38
C ARG A 190 11.39 38.80 28.92
N LYS A 191 10.31 38.64 28.15
CA LYS A 191 10.32 38.13 26.77
C LYS A 191 11.03 36.77 26.64
N GLU A 192 10.98 35.95 27.68
CA GLU A 192 11.55 34.61 27.69
C GLU A 192 10.55 33.58 27.13
N PRO A 193 11.01 32.47 26.52
CA PRO A 193 10.11 31.48 25.94
C PRO A 193 9.32 30.77 27.04
N ILE A 194 7.99 30.75 26.87
CA ILE A 194 7.09 29.99 27.72
C ILE A 194 7.19 28.53 27.30
N THR A 195 7.86 27.71 28.10
CA THR A 195 8.03 26.27 27.88
C THR A 195 7.67 25.51 29.15
N TYR A 196 7.26 24.25 29.05
CA TYR A 196 7.06 23.40 30.23
C TYR A 196 8.29 23.34 31.15
N LYS A 197 9.50 23.46 30.58
CA LYS A 197 10.75 23.49 31.33
C LYS A 197 10.92 24.79 32.12
N THR A 198 10.66 25.95 31.51
CA THR A 198 10.81 27.26 32.15
C THR A 198 9.70 27.48 33.18
N VAL A 199 8.45 27.18 32.84
CA VAL A 199 7.31 27.26 33.78
C VAL A 199 7.51 26.28 34.93
N GLY A 200 7.86 25.02 34.65
CA GLY A 200 8.12 24.00 35.67
C GLY A 200 9.23 24.40 36.66
N LYS A 201 10.31 25.02 36.16
CA LYS A 201 11.40 25.53 36.99
C LYS A 201 10.92 26.63 37.96
N ILE A 202 10.02 27.52 37.52
CA ILE A 202 9.49 28.60 38.36
C ILE A 202 8.54 28.06 39.42
N ILE A 203 7.61 27.16 39.05
CA ILE A 203 6.59 26.63 39.97
C ILE A 203 7.07 25.46 40.83
N GLY A 204 8.31 25.00 40.62
CA GLY A 204 8.92 23.93 41.41
C GLY A 204 8.47 22.52 41.04
N ILE A 205 8.03 22.28 39.80
CA ILE A 205 7.67 20.93 39.31
C ILE A 205 8.50 20.53 38.09
N HIS A 206 8.81 19.24 37.99
CA HIS A 206 9.51 18.71 36.82
C HIS A 206 8.61 18.73 35.56
N ARG A 207 9.19 18.90 34.36
CA ARG A 207 8.43 18.98 33.09
C ARG A 207 7.49 17.79 32.83
N ASN A 208 7.84 16.60 33.32
CA ASN A 208 7.02 15.39 33.15
C ASN A 208 5.84 15.33 34.12
N ALA A 209 5.79 16.22 35.13
CA ALA A 209 4.68 16.28 36.08
C ALA A 209 3.44 16.92 35.46
N PHE A 210 3.58 17.74 34.41
CA PHE A 210 2.47 18.42 33.74
C PHE A 210 1.41 17.44 33.21
N SER A 211 1.82 16.29 32.66
CA SER A 211 0.88 15.26 32.18
C SER A 211 0.01 14.63 33.27
N ARG A 212 0.37 14.83 34.55
CA ARG A 212 -0.48 14.41 35.67
C ARG A 212 -1.59 15.41 35.94
N TYR A 213 -1.52 16.63 35.42
CA TYR A 213 -2.42 17.75 35.72
C TYR A 213 -2.97 18.35 34.41
N PRO A 214 -4.04 17.75 33.83
CA PRO A 214 -4.50 18.08 32.47
C PRO A 214 -4.87 19.55 32.25
N SER A 215 -5.44 20.20 33.25
CA SER A 215 -5.83 21.62 33.20
C SER A 215 -4.60 22.51 33.16
N LEU A 216 -3.59 22.19 33.99
CA LEU A 216 -2.30 22.88 34.00
C LEU A 216 -1.54 22.69 32.68
N GLU A 217 -1.52 21.47 32.15
CA GLU A 217 -0.88 21.17 30.88
C GLU A 217 -1.53 21.95 29.73
N SER A 218 -2.87 21.98 29.69
CA SER A 218 -3.64 22.71 28.68
C SER A 218 -3.37 24.22 28.77
N PHE A 219 -3.39 24.77 29.98
CA PHE A 219 -3.11 26.19 30.22
C PHE A 219 -1.70 26.59 29.75
N VAL A 220 -0.67 25.80 30.06
CA VAL A 220 0.69 26.07 29.58
C VAL A 220 0.81 25.88 28.07
N LYS A 221 0.11 24.91 27.49
CA LYS A 221 0.11 24.63 26.05
C LYS A 221 -0.47 25.78 25.24
N GLU A 222 -1.59 26.35 25.68
CA GLU A 222 -2.23 27.51 25.03
C GLU A 222 -1.27 28.71 24.98
N ASN A 223 -0.57 28.97 26.08
CA ASN A 223 0.41 30.06 26.17
C ASN A 223 1.74 29.75 25.46
N TYR A 224 2.12 28.47 25.37
CA TYR A 224 3.29 28.01 24.63
C TYR A 224 3.19 28.36 23.15
N VAL A 225 2.04 28.04 22.51
CA VAL A 225 1.78 28.28 21.08
C VAL A 225 1.95 29.75 20.74
N TYR A 226 1.42 30.64 21.59
CA TYR A 226 1.50 32.08 21.39
C TYR A 226 2.95 32.60 21.40
N SER A 227 3.78 32.12 22.34
CA SER A 227 5.19 32.56 22.43
C SER A 227 6.04 32.11 21.24
N TYR A 228 5.78 30.91 20.69
CA TYR A 228 6.50 30.39 19.53
C TYR A 228 6.09 31.08 18.23
N GLN A 229 4.79 31.32 18.03
CA GLN A 229 4.29 32.07 16.86
C GLN A 229 4.91 33.46 16.81
N ARG A 230 4.88 34.19 17.93
CA ARG A 230 5.41 35.56 17.99
C ARG A 230 6.92 35.63 17.74
N LYS A 231 7.70 34.68 18.24
CA LYS A 231 9.15 34.62 17.96
C LYS A 231 9.44 34.27 16.50
N GLY A 232 8.67 33.33 15.94
CA GLY A 232 8.77 32.94 14.53
C GLY A 232 8.45 34.11 13.59
N GLU A 233 7.37 34.85 13.87
CA GLU A 233 6.95 36.01 13.10
C GLU A 233 7.99 37.14 13.12
N LEU A 234 8.57 37.45 14.29
CA LEU A 234 9.61 38.48 14.39
C LEU A 234 10.88 38.10 13.63
N GLN A 235 11.30 36.84 13.71
CA GLN A 235 12.43 36.32 12.94
C GLN A 235 12.13 36.31 11.43
N GLU A 236 10.92 35.95 11.04
CA GLU A 236 10.45 35.97 9.66
C GLU A 236 10.43 37.39 9.09
N GLN A 237 9.87 38.36 9.81
CA GLN A 237 9.86 39.76 9.38
C GLN A 237 11.26 40.33 9.23
N SER A 238 12.16 40.06 10.19
CA SER A 238 13.56 40.47 10.09
C SER A 238 14.23 39.84 8.87
N LEU A 239 13.98 38.55 8.59
CA LEU A 239 14.54 37.85 7.45
C LEU A 239 13.99 38.41 6.12
N ILE A 240 12.69 38.73 6.04
CA ILE A 240 12.07 39.32 4.85
C ILE A 240 12.71 40.68 4.51
N ILE A 241 13.00 41.50 5.52
CA ILE A 241 13.67 42.79 5.33
C ILE A 241 15.06 42.59 4.71
N GLU A 242 15.86 41.68 5.25
CA GLU A 242 17.20 41.38 4.72
C GLU A 242 17.15 40.75 3.33
N VAL A 243 16.18 39.87 3.07
CA VAL A 243 15.94 39.30 1.74
C VAL A 243 15.59 40.38 0.73
N ASN A 244 14.70 41.33 1.06
CA ASN A 244 14.34 42.41 0.13
C ASN A 244 15.52 43.34 -0.17
N LYS A 245 16.38 43.63 0.82
CA LYS A 245 17.63 44.38 0.58
C LYS A 245 18.57 43.62 -0.36
N ALA A 246 18.75 42.30 -0.15
CA ALA A 246 19.60 41.47 -0.99
C ALA A 246 19.05 41.29 -2.42
N ILE A 247 17.72 41.20 -2.57
CA ILE A 247 17.06 41.19 -3.88
C ILE A 247 17.35 42.48 -4.64
N LYS A 248 17.15 43.64 -4.00
CA LYS A 248 17.43 44.94 -4.61
C LYS A 248 18.89 45.04 -5.07
N TYR A 249 19.82 44.59 -4.22
CA TYR A 249 21.24 44.54 -4.55
C TYR A 249 21.56 43.69 -5.79
N LEU A 250 20.92 42.52 -5.95
CA LEU A 250 21.09 41.67 -7.14
C LEU A 250 20.47 42.29 -8.39
N GLN A 251 19.29 42.92 -8.26
CA GLN A 251 18.62 43.62 -9.36
C GLN A 251 19.43 44.82 -9.87
N ASP A 252 20.01 45.61 -8.98
CA ASP A 252 20.86 46.76 -9.33
C ASP A 252 22.13 46.34 -10.10
N ARG A 253 22.49 45.04 -10.06
CA ARG A 253 23.63 44.44 -10.76
C ARG A 253 23.25 43.58 -11.97
N GLU A 254 21.96 43.53 -12.29
CA GLU A 254 21.42 42.66 -13.35
C GLU A 254 21.75 41.16 -13.15
N GLU A 255 21.98 40.73 -11.90
CA GLU A 255 22.25 39.32 -11.57
C GLU A 255 20.93 38.54 -11.32
N GLU A 256 20.91 37.25 -11.65
CA GLU A 256 19.74 36.41 -11.39
C GLU A 256 19.45 36.27 -9.88
N VAL A 257 18.21 36.56 -9.50
CA VAL A 257 17.75 36.40 -8.11
C VAL A 257 17.51 34.92 -7.82
N THR A 258 18.56 34.24 -7.34
CA THR A 258 18.51 32.84 -6.92
C THR A 258 18.64 32.71 -5.39
N PHE A 259 18.07 31.64 -4.82
CA PHE A 259 18.24 31.34 -3.39
C PHE A 259 19.72 31.21 -3.00
N LEU A 260 20.57 30.73 -3.92
CA LEU A 260 22.01 30.59 -3.66
C LEU A 260 22.69 31.96 -3.56
N ALA A 261 22.39 32.89 -4.48
CA ALA A 261 22.90 34.26 -4.43
C ALA A 261 22.44 34.97 -3.15
N LEU A 262 21.15 34.87 -2.81
CA LEU A 262 20.59 35.46 -1.58
C LEU A 262 21.26 34.88 -0.32
N SER A 263 21.49 33.57 -0.27
CA SER A 263 22.14 32.93 0.88
C SER A 263 23.57 33.45 1.12
N LYS A 264 24.31 33.72 0.03
CA LYS A 264 25.66 34.27 0.09
C LYS A 264 25.68 35.71 0.59
N ILE A 265 24.71 36.54 0.17
CA ILE A 265 24.63 37.95 0.58
C ILE A 265 24.20 38.08 2.04
N ILE A 266 23.17 37.33 2.45
CA ILE A 266 22.57 37.44 3.80
C ILE A 266 23.43 36.70 4.85
N GLY A 267 24.29 35.77 4.43
CA GLY A 267 25.07 34.93 5.33
C GLY A 267 24.22 33.86 6.02
N THR A 268 23.18 33.36 5.34
CA THR A 268 22.28 32.30 5.85
C THR A 268 22.36 31.06 4.98
N THR A 269 21.78 29.95 5.42
CA THR A 269 21.72 28.73 4.60
C THR A 269 20.57 28.81 3.60
N VAL A 270 20.77 28.24 2.39
CA VAL A 270 19.72 28.10 1.37
C VAL A 270 18.48 27.40 1.93
N TRP A 271 18.68 26.43 2.81
CA TRP A 271 17.59 25.69 3.44
C TRP A 271 16.72 26.60 4.31
N SER A 272 17.32 27.47 5.14
CA SER A 272 16.60 28.43 5.99
C SER A 272 15.69 29.36 5.16
N LEU A 273 16.21 29.88 4.05
CA LEU A 273 15.45 30.72 3.12
C LEU A 273 14.29 29.96 2.45
N ARG A 274 14.48 28.68 2.11
CA ARG A 274 13.46 27.85 1.48
C ARG A 274 12.35 27.41 2.45
N THR A 275 12.69 27.18 3.71
CA THR A 275 11.73 26.78 4.73
C THR A 275 10.80 27.91 5.14
N ASN A 276 11.24 29.16 5.01
CA ASN A 276 10.40 30.31 5.29
C ASN A 276 9.41 30.55 4.12
N ALA A 277 8.12 30.43 4.40
CA ALA A 277 7.07 30.45 3.37
C ALA A 277 6.98 31.79 2.65
N SER A 278 7.13 32.91 3.37
CA SER A 278 7.04 34.25 2.81
C SER A 278 8.25 34.57 1.93
N VAL A 279 9.46 34.30 2.41
CA VAL A 279 10.70 34.45 1.62
C VAL A 279 10.64 33.61 0.35
N ARG A 280 10.23 32.34 0.46
CA ARG A 280 10.10 31.46 -0.71
C ARG A 280 9.12 32.04 -1.75
N ARG A 281 8.00 32.61 -1.30
CA ARG A 281 7.01 33.23 -2.19
C ARG A 281 7.60 34.40 -2.98
N ILE A 282 8.33 35.30 -2.31
CA ILE A 282 8.97 36.48 -2.91
C ILE A 282 10.02 36.06 -3.96
N VAL A 283 10.90 35.13 -3.62
CA VAL A 283 11.97 34.69 -4.53
C VAL A 283 11.38 33.99 -5.75
N LEU A 284 10.37 33.12 -5.57
CA LEU A 284 9.75 32.41 -6.68
C LEU A 284 8.96 33.34 -7.61
N SER A 285 8.32 34.41 -7.12
CA SER A 285 7.65 35.38 -8.00
C SER A 285 8.64 36.11 -8.91
N LEU A 286 9.81 36.46 -8.37
CA LEU A 286 10.85 37.16 -9.14
C LEU A 286 11.53 36.25 -10.16
N SER A 287 11.83 34.99 -9.78
CA SER A 287 12.40 34.00 -10.69
C SER A 287 11.45 33.61 -11.83
N LYS A 288 10.12 33.73 -11.64
CA LYS A 288 9.13 33.49 -12.69
C LYS A 288 9.16 34.62 -13.72
N SER A 289 9.10 35.87 -13.29
CA SER A 289 9.08 37.03 -14.20
C SER A 289 10.28 37.05 -15.16
N GLN A 290 11.50 36.80 -14.65
CA GLN A 290 12.71 36.81 -15.47
C GLN A 290 12.76 35.66 -16.50
N LYS A 291 12.17 34.50 -16.20
CA LYS A 291 12.19 33.34 -17.11
C LYS A 291 11.03 33.34 -18.11
N GLU A 292 10.01 34.14 -17.87
CA GLU A 292 8.85 34.26 -18.75
C GLU A 292 9.14 35.17 -19.96
N GLU A 293 9.96 36.21 -19.80
CA GLU A 293 10.35 37.15 -20.88
C GLU A 293 11.15 36.49 -22.00
N ASP A 294 11.97 35.47 -21.71
CA ASP A 294 12.83 34.81 -22.71
C ASP A 294 12.11 33.79 -23.62
N ILE A 295 10.99 33.23 -23.16
CA ILE A 295 10.34 32.09 -23.82
C ILE A 295 9.30 32.54 -24.83
N LEU A 296 8.58 33.63 -24.52
CA LEU A 296 7.48 34.11 -25.34
C LEU A 296 7.90 34.50 -26.77
N PRO A 297 9.01 35.23 -27.01
CA PRO A 297 9.43 35.59 -28.36
C PRO A 297 9.77 34.36 -29.22
N LYS A 298 10.45 33.38 -28.63
CA LYS A 298 10.86 32.13 -29.32
C LYS A 298 9.64 31.30 -29.71
N VAL A 299 8.63 31.23 -28.84
CA VAL A 299 7.39 30.50 -29.14
C VAL A 299 6.60 31.19 -30.25
N LEU A 300 6.54 32.52 -30.26
CA LEU A 300 5.89 33.29 -31.34
C LEU A 300 6.56 33.05 -32.70
N GLU A 301 7.90 33.05 -32.75
CA GLU A 301 8.66 32.78 -33.97
C GLU A 301 8.36 31.38 -34.54
N VAL A 302 8.30 30.37 -33.66
CA VAL A 302 7.97 28.99 -34.08
C VAL A 302 6.52 28.82 -34.50
N ILE A 303 5.57 29.51 -33.86
CA ILE A 303 4.18 29.49 -34.30
C ILE A 303 4.09 30.00 -35.74
N LYS A 304 4.73 31.14 -36.04
CA LYS A 304 4.75 31.72 -37.39
C LYS A 304 5.36 30.75 -38.41
N TYR A 305 6.51 30.15 -38.09
CA TYR A 305 7.15 29.15 -38.94
C TYR A 305 6.25 27.92 -39.22
N LEU A 306 5.52 27.43 -38.23
CA LEU A 306 4.61 26.30 -38.39
C LEU A 306 3.39 26.66 -39.24
N GLU A 307 2.85 27.87 -39.07
CA GLU A 307 1.76 28.40 -39.89
C GLU A 307 2.18 28.53 -41.36
N ASP A 308 3.40 29.02 -41.64
CA ASP A 308 3.93 29.20 -43.01
C ASP A 308 4.10 27.86 -43.76
N ILE A 309 4.41 26.77 -43.06
CA ILE A 309 4.57 25.42 -43.66
C ILE A 309 3.22 24.67 -43.72
N GLY A 310 2.16 25.21 -43.10
CA GLY A 310 0.86 24.56 -43.01
C GLY A 310 0.85 23.35 -42.07
N VAL A 311 1.81 23.25 -41.16
CA VAL A 311 1.84 22.22 -40.11
C VAL A 311 1.02 22.71 -38.93
N GLY A 312 0.21 21.83 -38.34
CA GLY A 312 -0.61 22.19 -37.19
C GLY A 312 0.20 22.75 -36.02
N VAL A 313 -0.17 23.94 -35.56
CA VAL A 313 0.36 24.56 -34.35
C VAL A 313 -0.22 23.81 -33.16
N THR A 314 0.56 22.87 -32.61
CA THR A 314 0.19 22.08 -31.44
C THR A 314 1.30 22.19 -30.41
N THR A 315 0.97 22.00 -29.14
CA THR A 315 1.99 21.95 -28.07
C THR A 315 3.11 20.96 -28.41
N LYS A 316 2.78 19.83 -29.04
CA LYS A 316 3.76 18.80 -29.42
C LYS A 316 4.72 19.32 -30.49
N THR A 317 4.22 19.94 -31.54
CA THR A 317 5.06 20.48 -32.63
C THR A 317 5.95 21.60 -32.13
N ILE A 318 5.43 22.49 -31.27
CA ILE A 318 6.22 23.55 -30.65
C ILE A 318 7.35 22.99 -29.77
N CYS A 319 7.09 21.96 -28.93
CA CYS A 319 8.13 21.30 -28.12
C CYS A 319 9.16 20.52 -28.94
N GLN A 320 8.83 20.17 -30.19
CA GLN A 320 9.76 19.49 -31.09
C GLN A 320 10.65 20.50 -31.83
N THR A 321 10.11 21.66 -32.18
CA THR A 321 10.87 22.72 -32.86
C THR A 321 11.77 23.49 -31.90
N ILE A 322 11.26 23.83 -30.70
CA ILE A 322 12.05 24.41 -29.62
C ILE A 322 12.31 23.31 -28.60
N PRO A 323 13.56 22.98 -28.25
CA PRO A 323 13.89 21.94 -27.27
C PRO A 323 13.54 22.40 -25.84
N ILE A 324 12.26 22.69 -25.59
CA ILE A 324 11.67 23.11 -24.33
C ILE A 324 10.73 22.00 -23.87
N HIS A 325 10.89 21.59 -22.61
CA HIS A 325 10.00 20.61 -22.02
C HIS A 325 8.56 21.16 -21.90
N ARG A 326 7.57 20.30 -22.12
CA ARG A 326 6.14 20.67 -22.09
C ARG A 326 5.72 21.39 -20.80
N ASP A 327 6.25 20.95 -19.66
CA ASP A 327 5.91 21.56 -18.36
C ASP A 327 6.42 22.99 -18.24
N ARG A 328 7.52 23.34 -18.93
CA ARG A 328 8.06 24.70 -18.93
C ARG A 328 7.18 25.65 -19.74
N LEU A 329 6.59 25.18 -20.85
CA LEU A 329 5.56 25.93 -21.58
C LEU A 329 4.29 26.12 -20.75
N ARG A 330 3.85 25.08 -20.02
CA ARG A 330 2.64 25.14 -19.18
C ARG A 330 2.81 26.03 -17.95
N SER A 331 4.04 26.17 -17.47
CA SER A 331 4.35 26.98 -16.29
C SER A 331 4.28 28.49 -16.58
N ASN A 332 4.39 28.90 -17.85
CA ASN A 332 4.20 30.27 -18.30
C ASN A 332 2.77 30.42 -18.83
N TYR A 333 1.91 31.14 -18.10
CA TYR A 333 0.50 31.24 -18.44
C TYR A 333 0.26 31.90 -19.81
N GLN A 334 0.98 32.98 -20.13
CA GLN A 334 0.81 33.71 -21.39
C GLN A 334 1.19 32.87 -22.59
N VAL A 335 2.33 32.17 -22.50
CA VAL A 335 2.78 31.23 -23.54
C VAL A 335 1.79 30.08 -23.68
N TRP A 336 1.31 29.53 -22.58
CA TRP A 336 0.34 28.43 -22.61
C TRP A 336 -1.00 28.84 -23.24
N ASP A 337 -1.50 30.02 -22.91
CA ASP A 337 -2.75 30.56 -23.43
C ASP A 337 -2.65 30.79 -24.95
N LEU A 338 -1.57 31.43 -25.41
CA LEU A 338 -1.29 31.61 -26.84
C LEU A 338 -1.24 30.28 -27.59
N VAL A 339 -0.49 29.29 -27.08
CA VAL A 339 -0.39 27.96 -27.70
C VAL A 339 -1.75 27.26 -27.72
N THR A 340 -2.54 27.42 -26.66
CA THR A 340 -3.88 26.85 -26.57
C THR A 340 -4.82 27.50 -27.56
N GLN A 341 -4.83 28.84 -27.66
CA GLN A 341 -5.61 29.60 -28.64
C GLN A 341 -5.27 29.13 -30.06
N LYS A 342 -3.99 29.08 -30.43
CA LYS A 342 -3.56 28.63 -31.76
C LYS A 342 -3.88 27.17 -32.04
N THR A 343 -3.79 26.31 -31.03
CA THR A 343 -4.23 24.92 -31.13
C THR A 343 -5.74 24.84 -31.36
N CYS A 344 -6.53 25.71 -30.73
CA CYS A 344 -7.98 25.80 -30.91
C CYS A 344 -8.35 26.35 -32.30
N GLU A 345 -7.71 27.42 -32.77
CA GLU A 345 -7.86 27.94 -34.13
C GLU A 345 -7.55 26.86 -35.18
N TYR A 346 -6.48 26.09 -34.95
CA TYR A 346 -6.15 24.93 -35.78
C TYR A 346 -7.23 23.84 -35.71
N ARG A 347 -7.75 23.51 -34.52
CA ARG A 347 -8.84 22.51 -34.37
C ARG A 347 -10.15 22.96 -35.00
N LEU A 348 -10.46 24.26 -34.97
CA LEU A 348 -11.65 24.82 -35.61
C LEU A 348 -11.49 24.82 -37.13
N SER A 349 -10.30 25.15 -37.65
CA SER A 349 -9.98 24.99 -39.08
C SER A 349 -9.90 23.53 -39.53
N MET A 350 -9.60 22.59 -38.63
CA MET A 350 -9.74 21.14 -38.86
C MET A 350 -11.19 20.67 -39.05
N GLY A 351 -12.19 21.52 -38.79
CA GLY A 351 -13.57 21.33 -39.27
C GLY A 351 -13.68 21.29 -40.80
N ASN A 352 -12.65 21.75 -41.54
CA ASN A 352 -12.50 21.56 -42.99
C ASN A 352 -11.75 20.27 -43.36
N HIS A 353 -11.99 19.17 -42.65
CA HIS A 353 -11.39 17.86 -42.95
C HIS A 353 -11.60 17.45 -44.41
N GLN A 354 -12.73 17.81 -45.02
CA GLN A 354 -13.01 17.59 -46.43
C GLN A 354 -12.06 18.36 -47.36
N LYS A 355 -11.80 19.65 -47.12
CA LYS A 355 -10.89 20.45 -47.97
C LYS A 355 -9.45 19.93 -47.88
N GLN A 356 -9.00 19.56 -46.68
CA GLN A 356 -7.68 18.95 -46.50
C GLN A 356 -7.60 17.58 -47.17
N GLU A 357 -8.67 16.79 -47.10
CA GLU A 357 -8.75 15.49 -47.77
C GLU A 357 -8.74 15.63 -49.30
N GLU A 358 -9.40 16.64 -49.86
CA GLU A 358 -9.38 16.95 -51.30
C GLU A 358 -7.97 17.33 -51.77
N ILE A 359 -7.28 18.21 -51.03
CA ILE A 359 -5.88 18.58 -51.33
C ILE A 359 -4.99 17.34 -51.25
N LEU A 360 -5.11 16.53 -50.19
CA LEU A 360 -4.31 15.32 -50.04
C LEU A 360 -4.63 14.30 -51.14
N LEU A 361 -5.89 14.15 -51.55
CA LEU A 361 -6.29 13.27 -52.64
C LEU A 361 -5.64 13.70 -53.96
N SER A 362 -5.58 15.00 -54.24
CA SER A 362 -4.86 15.54 -55.41
C SER A 362 -3.37 15.20 -55.36
N MET A 363 -2.72 15.43 -54.21
CA MET A 363 -1.31 15.08 -54.00
C MET A 363 -1.04 13.58 -54.15
N VAL A 364 -1.94 12.72 -53.64
CA VAL A 364 -1.84 11.27 -53.78
C VAL A 364 -1.95 10.84 -55.24
N LYS A 365 -2.87 11.42 -56.03
CA LYS A 365 -2.98 11.12 -57.47
C LYS A 365 -1.69 11.48 -58.22
N ASN A 366 -1.13 12.66 -57.93
CA ASN A 366 0.13 13.10 -58.54
C ASN A 366 1.31 12.19 -58.15
N ALA A 367 1.42 11.82 -56.87
CA ALA A 367 2.46 10.91 -56.39
C ALA A 367 2.33 9.51 -57.01
N ILE A 368 1.11 8.99 -57.18
CA ILE A 368 0.87 7.72 -57.89
C ILE A 368 1.36 7.82 -59.34
N GLN A 369 1.05 8.91 -60.03
CA GLN A 369 1.49 9.15 -61.40
C GLN A 369 3.01 9.23 -61.48
N GLU A 370 3.67 9.97 -60.59
CA GLU A 370 5.13 10.08 -60.52
C GLU A 370 5.80 8.71 -60.32
N ILE A 371 5.35 7.93 -59.33
CA ILE A 371 5.88 6.59 -59.06
C ILE A 371 5.68 5.67 -60.27
N THR A 372 4.53 5.78 -60.94
CA THR A 372 4.22 5.01 -62.17
C THR A 372 5.14 5.40 -63.33
N THR A 373 5.40 6.70 -63.54
CA THR A 373 6.32 7.18 -64.60
C THR A 373 7.76 6.74 -64.37
N ARG A 374 8.15 6.52 -63.10
CA ARG A 374 9.47 5.95 -62.74
C ARG A 374 9.55 4.44 -62.91
N GLY A 375 8.45 3.76 -63.25
CA GLY A 375 8.39 2.31 -63.33
C GLY A 375 8.47 1.62 -61.96
N GLU A 376 8.30 2.36 -60.86
CA GLU A 376 8.34 1.82 -59.52
C GLU A 376 7.00 1.20 -59.13
N LYS A 377 7.02 0.22 -58.22
CA LYS A 377 5.80 -0.39 -57.70
C LYS A 377 5.06 0.58 -56.78
N VAL A 378 3.87 1.01 -57.20
CA VAL A 378 2.99 1.84 -56.36
C VAL A 378 2.56 1.05 -55.13
N THR A 379 3.03 1.50 -53.96
CA THR A 379 2.63 0.97 -52.65
C THR A 379 2.27 2.13 -51.74
N GLN A 380 1.40 1.89 -50.75
CA GLN A 380 1.03 2.92 -49.78
C GLN A 380 2.27 3.50 -49.06
N ALA A 381 3.25 2.65 -48.74
CA ALA A 381 4.50 3.08 -48.10
C ALA A 381 5.27 4.06 -49.00
N ARG A 382 5.41 3.75 -50.29
CA ARG A 382 6.12 4.60 -51.24
C ARG A 382 5.40 5.92 -51.49
N VAL A 383 4.07 5.89 -51.62
CA VAL A 383 3.25 7.12 -51.74
C VAL A 383 3.41 8.01 -50.50
N CYS A 384 3.42 7.41 -49.30
CA CYS A 384 3.64 8.15 -48.05
C CYS A 384 5.05 8.77 -47.96
N GLU A 385 6.07 8.06 -48.46
CA GLU A 385 7.45 8.54 -48.50
C GLU A 385 7.60 9.75 -49.44
N VAL A 386 7.05 9.68 -50.66
CA VAL A 386 7.04 10.79 -51.62
C VAL A 386 6.35 12.03 -51.04
N LEU A 387 5.27 11.84 -50.29
CA LEU A 387 4.51 12.92 -49.66
C LEU A 387 5.05 13.36 -48.30
N ASN A 388 6.12 12.75 -47.80
CA ASN A 388 6.68 12.97 -46.46
C ASN A 388 5.62 12.90 -45.33
N ILE A 389 4.69 11.96 -45.41
CA ILE A 389 3.65 11.73 -44.40
C ILE A 389 3.73 10.32 -43.85
N THR A 390 3.32 10.16 -42.59
CA THR A 390 3.30 8.83 -41.98
C THR A 390 2.13 7.99 -42.49
N ARG A 391 2.31 6.67 -42.58
CA ARG A 391 1.23 5.71 -42.92
C ARG A 391 0.02 5.83 -41.99
N GLN A 392 0.24 6.18 -40.71
CA GLN A 392 -0.83 6.40 -39.75
C GLN A 392 -1.65 7.66 -40.05
N CYS A 393 -0.99 8.73 -40.53
CA CYS A 393 -1.66 9.94 -40.99
C CYS A 393 -2.54 9.63 -42.21
N MET A 394 -1.99 8.92 -43.21
CA MET A 394 -2.72 8.53 -44.42
C MET A 394 -4.00 7.74 -44.14
N ARG A 395 -4.05 6.93 -43.07
CA ARG A 395 -5.25 6.15 -42.70
C ARG A 395 -6.44 7.00 -42.26
N LYS A 396 -6.21 8.24 -41.83
CA LYS A 396 -7.28 9.16 -41.39
C LYS A 396 -8.04 9.77 -42.55
N TYR A 397 -7.46 9.76 -43.75
CA TYR A 397 -8.04 10.30 -44.97
C TYR A 397 -8.55 9.13 -45.82
N SER A 398 -9.81 8.76 -45.61
CA SER A 398 -10.43 7.58 -46.20
C SER A 398 -10.42 7.63 -47.73
N ASN A 399 -10.67 8.79 -48.34
CA ASN A 399 -10.71 8.98 -49.78
C ASN A 399 -9.32 8.84 -50.41
N ALA A 400 -8.30 9.47 -49.82
CA ALA A 400 -6.92 9.36 -50.26
C ALA A 400 -6.41 7.90 -50.19
N ASN A 401 -6.72 7.21 -49.09
CA ASN A 401 -6.35 5.80 -48.91
C ASN A 401 -7.13 4.87 -49.86
N ALA A 402 -8.41 5.16 -50.14
CA ALA A 402 -9.22 4.42 -51.09
C ALA A 402 -8.65 4.53 -52.52
N ALA A 403 -8.21 5.72 -52.94
CA ALA A 403 -7.59 5.93 -54.24
C ALA A 403 -6.32 5.07 -54.44
N ILE A 404 -5.46 4.97 -53.41
CA ILE A 404 -4.26 4.11 -53.45
C ILE A 404 -4.66 2.64 -53.60
N LYS A 405 -5.63 2.16 -52.79
CA LYS A 405 -6.09 0.77 -52.86
C LYS A 405 -6.68 0.43 -54.22
N GLN A 406 -7.53 1.31 -54.74
CA GLN A 406 -8.14 1.15 -56.06
C GLN A 406 -7.07 1.04 -57.15
N PHE A 407 -6.06 1.92 -57.13
CA PHE A 407 -4.97 1.86 -58.10
C PHE A 407 -4.15 0.57 -57.99
N VAL A 408 -3.82 0.14 -56.77
CA VAL A 408 -3.07 -1.12 -56.54
C VAL A 408 -3.85 -2.32 -57.04
N GLU A 409 -5.17 -2.36 -56.87
CA GLU A 409 -6.01 -3.44 -57.37
C GLU A 409 -6.10 -3.44 -58.90
N VAL A 410 -6.25 -2.28 -59.54
CA VAL A 410 -6.20 -2.15 -61.01
C VAL A 410 -4.86 -2.63 -61.57
N GLN A 411 -3.75 -2.23 -60.96
CA GLN A 411 -2.41 -2.70 -61.33
C GLN A 411 -2.19 -4.20 -61.09
N ARG A 412 -2.86 -4.77 -60.09
CA ARG A 412 -2.85 -6.22 -59.85
C ARG A 412 -3.60 -6.95 -60.95
N GLN A 413 -4.79 -6.47 -61.31
CA GLN A 413 -5.61 -7.06 -62.37
C GLN A 413 -4.89 -7.00 -63.72
N GLN A 414 -4.34 -5.84 -64.09
CA GLN A 414 -3.58 -5.70 -65.34
C GLN A 414 -2.40 -6.67 -65.45
N ARG A 415 -1.68 -6.90 -64.33
CA ARG A 415 -0.58 -7.88 -64.29
C ARG A 415 -1.08 -9.32 -64.39
N GLU A 416 -2.24 -9.62 -63.80
CA GLU A 416 -2.88 -10.93 -63.93
C GLU A 416 -3.35 -11.18 -65.37
N ASP A 417 -3.90 -10.17 -66.03
CA ASP A 417 -4.36 -10.25 -67.42
C ASP A 417 -3.18 -10.41 -68.39
N ASP A 418 -2.09 -9.65 -68.22
CA ASP A 418 -0.85 -9.82 -69.01
C ASP A 418 -0.24 -11.22 -68.80
N LEU A 419 -0.20 -11.70 -67.55
CA LEU A 419 0.26 -13.06 -67.24
C LEU A 419 -0.63 -14.10 -67.91
N LEU A 420 -1.95 -13.91 -67.90
CA LEU A 420 -2.90 -14.81 -68.55
C LEU A 420 -2.66 -14.88 -70.06
N ILE A 421 -2.40 -13.75 -70.72
CA ILE A 421 -2.06 -13.70 -72.15
C ILE A 421 -0.78 -14.48 -72.43
N ARG A 422 0.28 -14.27 -71.64
CA ARG A 422 1.55 -15.01 -71.80
C ARG A 422 1.37 -16.51 -71.60
N VAL A 423 0.58 -16.91 -70.60
CA VAL A 423 0.24 -18.31 -70.35
C VAL A 423 -0.56 -18.92 -71.48
N GLN A 424 -1.49 -18.18 -72.10
CA GLN A 424 -2.23 -18.64 -73.27
C GLN A 424 -1.30 -18.90 -74.46
N ILE A 425 -0.36 -17.99 -74.73
CA ILE A 425 0.65 -18.14 -75.79
C ILE A 425 1.54 -19.36 -75.50
N ALA A 426 2.01 -19.51 -74.26
CA ALA A 426 2.85 -20.63 -73.85
C ALA A 426 2.14 -21.99 -74.01
N ILE A 427 0.90 -22.10 -73.56
CA ILE A 427 0.09 -23.32 -73.71
C ILE A 427 -0.10 -23.65 -75.20
N LYS A 428 -0.39 -22.65 -76.03
CA LYS A 428 -0.53 -22.85 -77.47
C LYS A 428 0.76 -23.39 -78.08
N SER A 429 1.91 -22.81 -77.74
CA SER A 429 3.21 -23.27 -78.21
C SER A 429 3.54 -24.70 -77.76
N LEU A 430 3.22 -25.08 -76.52
CA LEU A 430 3.41 -26.45 -76.03
C LEU A 430 2.55 -27.46 -76.79
N ILE A 431 1.30 -27.10 -77.10
CA ILE A 431 0.38 -27.95 -77.88
C ILE A 431 0.87 -28.08 -79.32
N ASP A 432 1.27 -26.98 -79.95
CA ASP A 432 1.74 -26.97 -81.35
C ASP A 432 3.05 -27.78 -81.52
N ASN A 433 3.84 -27.91 -80.45
CA ASN A 433 5.07 -28.71 -80.40
C ASN A 433 4.87 -30.14 -79.85
N ASP A 434 3.62 -30.61 -79.71
CA ASP A 434 3.27 -31.93 -79.15
C ASP A 434 3.86 -32.21 -77.74
N GLN A 435 4.17 -31.18 -76.96
CA GLN A 435 4.69 -31.30 -75.60
C GLN A 435 3.55 -31.40 -74.56
N ILE A 436 3.80 -32.10 -73.45
CA ILE A 436 2.82 -32.21 -72.35
C ILE A 436 2.72 -30.86 -71.65
N VAL A 437 1.51 -30.30 -71.61
CA VAL A 437 1.21 -29.07 -70.89
C VAL A 437 1.27 -29.36 -69.39
N THR A 438 2.32 -28.87 -68.73
CA THR A 438 2.48 -28.90 -67.28
C THR A 438 2.74 -27.49 -66.75
N PRO A 439 2.40 -27.19 -65.48
CA PRO A 439 2.72 -25.90 -64.88
C PRO A 439 4.22 -25.58 -64.92
N GLU A 440 5.07 -26.60 -64.84
CA GLU A 440 6.52 -26.50 -64.93
C GLU A 440 6.96 -26.04 -66.33
N ALA A 441 6.47 -26.71 -67.39
CA ALA A 441 6.79 -26.36 -68.77
C ALA A 441 6.28 -24.95 -69.14
N ILE A 442 5.09 -24.57 -68.65
CA ILE A 442 4.56 -23.22 -68.83
C ILE A 442 5.45 -22.19 -68.13
N GLY A 443 5.82 -22.47 -66.87
CA GLY A 443 6.66 -21.57 -66.07
C GLY A 443 8.05 -21.36 -66.67
N GLU A 444 8.66 -22.44 -67.17
CA GLU A 444 9.94 -22.38 -67.90
C GLU A 444 9.83 -21.51 -69.16
N LEU A 445 8.78 -21.71 -69.97
CA LEU A 445 8.61 -20.98 -71.22
C LEU A 445 8.37 -19.47 -71.04
N ILE A 446 7.71 -19.06 -69.94
CA ILE A 446 7.46 -17.62 -69.66
C ILE A 446 8.43 -17.03 -68.63
N SER A 447 9.43 -17.80 -68.18
CA SER A 447 10.39 -17.41 -67.13
C SER A 447 9.73 -16.98 -65.81
N VAL A 448 8.67 -17.68 -65.39
CA VAL A 448 7.96 -17.45 -64.11
C VAL A 448 7.95 -18.73 -63.30
N ALA A 449 8.23 -18.64 -62.01
CA ALA A 449 8.19 -19.80 -61.12
C ALA A 449 6.80 -20.47 -61.14
N PRO A 450 6.70 -21.81 -61.23
CA PRO A 450 5.43 -22.51 -61.31
C PRO A 450 4.47 -22.20 -60.14
N GLY A 451 5.04 -21.97 -58.94
CA GLY A 451 4.28 -21.56 -57.75
C GLY A 451 3.54 -20.22 -57.94
N SER A 452 4.13 -19.27 -58.65
CA SER A 452 3.52 -17.96 -58.92
C SER A 452 2.30 -18.06 -59.84
N LEU A 453 2.28 -19.02 -60.76
CA LEU A 453 1.12 -19.28 -61.62
C LEU A 453 -0.11 -19.72 -60.85
N SER A 454 0.09 -20.41 -59.72
CA SER A 454 -0.99 -20.91 -58.86
C SER A 454 -1.61 -19.82 -57.98
N TYR A 455 -0.87 -18.73 -57.74
CA TYR A 455 -1.31 -17.62 -56.90
C TYR A 455 -2.41 -16.78 -57.57
N HIS A 456 -2.40 -16.72 -58.91
CA HIS A 456 -3.38 -15.99 -59.71
C HIS A 456 -4.55 -16.91 -60.07
N HIS A 457 -5.74 -16.62 -59.55
CA HIS A 457 -6.91 -17.51 -59.67
C HIS A 457 -7.32 -17.74 -61.14
N SER A 458 -7.32 -16.67 -61.94
CA SER A 458 -7.75 -16.75 -63.35
C SER A 458 -6.75 -17.57 -64.18
N VAL A 459 -5.46 -17.40 -63.89
CA VAL A 459 -4.38 -18.16 -64.53
C VAL A 459 -4.43 -19.63 -64.14
N ALA A 460 -4.57 -19.94 -62.84
CA ALA A 460 -4.60 -21.31 -62.34
C ALA A 460 -5.80 -22.10 -62.88
N THR A 461 -6.97 -21.47 -62.96
CA THR A 461 -8.18 -22.09 -63.52
C THR A 461 -8.03 -22.35 -65.02
N PHE A 462 -7.44 -21.42 -65.77
CA PHE A 462 -7.15 -21.59 -67.19
C PHE A 462 -6.17 -22.74 -67.46
N ILE A 463 -5.06 -22.81 -66.71
CA ILE A 463 -4.05 -23.89 -66.82
C ILE A 463 -4.70 -25.25 -66.56
N ARG A 464 -5.47 -25.40 -65.46
CA ARG A 464 -6.15 -26.67 -65.16
C ARG A 464 -7.10 -27.11 -66.27
N LYS A 465 -7.84 -26.15 -66.87
CA LYS A 465 -8.73 -26.43 -67.99
C LYS A 465 -7.94 -26.93 -69.22
N ALA A 466 -6.81 -26.31 -69.53
CA ALA A 466 -5.94 -26.73 -70.63
C ALA A 466 -5.34 -28.14 -70.41
N ILE A 467 -4.81 -28.41 -69.22
CA ILE A 467 -4.25 -29.73 -68.85
C ILE A 467 -5.31 -30.83 -68.99
N ASN A 468 -6.52 -30.59 -68.48
CA ASN A 468 -7.61 -31.56 -68.56
C ASN A 468 -8.03 -31.81 -70.01
N LYS A 469 -8.10 -30.76 -70.83
CA LYS A 469 -8.41 -30.88 -72.27
C LYS A 469 -7.35 -31.71 -73.00
N GLN A 470 -6.06 -31.46 -72.76
CA GLN A 470 -4.99 -32.23 -73.38
C GLN A 470 -4.98 -33.70 -72.92
N LYS A 471 -5.17 -33.97 -71.62
CA LYS A 471 -5.31 -35.33 -71.09
C LYS A 471 -6.47 -36.08 -71.74
N GLN A 472 -7.60 -35.41 -72.00
CA GLN A 472 -8.72 -35.99 -72.72
C GLN A 472 -8.35 -36.31 -74.18
N MET A 473 -7.66 -35.40 -74.88
CA MET A 473 -7.19 -35.63 -76.25
C MET A 473 -6.21 -36.79 -76.34
N MET A 474 -5.21 -36.86 -75.46
CA MET A 474 -4.26 -37.98 -75.40
C MET A 474 -4.96 -39.32 -75.10
N ARG A 475 -5.94 -39.34 -74.20
CA ARG A 475 -6.74 -40.55 -73.93
C ARG A 475 -7.54 -41.00 -75.16
N LEU A 476 -8.07 -40.07 -75.95
CA LEU A 476 -8.77 -40.37 -77.20
C LEU A 476 -7.81 -40.91 -78.25
N GLN A 477 -6.65 -40.27 -78.45
CA GLN A 477 -5.62 -40.75 -79.37
C GLN A 477 -5.10 -42.13 -78.98
N GLN A 478 -4.81 -42.37 -77.69
CA GLN A 478 -4.42 -43.69 -77.20
C GLN A 478 -5.51 -44.74 -77.42
N ARG A 479 -6.79 -44.38 -77.27
CA ARG A 479 -7.91 -45.28 -77.59
C ARG A 479 -7.97 -45.61 -79.07
N ILE A 480 -7.79 -44.60 -79.94
CA ILE A 480 -7.78 -44.79 -81.40
C ILE A 480 -6.59 -45.67 -81.81
N TRP A 481 -5.39 -45.38 -81.32
CA TRP A 481 -4.19 -46.15 -81.61
C TRP A 481 -4.32 -47.61 -81.15
N LYS A 482 -4.81 -47.84 -79.92
CA LYS A 482 -5.11 -49.20 -79.43
C LYS A 482 -6.20 -49.88 -80.25
N GLU A 483 -7.21 -49.13 -80.69
CA GLU A 483 -8.27 -49.65 -81.56
C GLU A 483 -7.68 -50.10 -82.91
N GLU A 484 -6.79 -49.32 -83.50
CA GLU A 484 -6.08 -49.65 -84.76
C GLU A 484 -5.16 -50.87 -84.60
N GLU A 485 -4.40 -50.93 -83.50
CA GLU A 485 -3.58 -52.11 -83.17
C GLU A 485 -4.43 -53.39 -83.05
N ILE A 486 -5.60 -53.29 -82.40
CA ILE A 486 -6.52 -54.41 -82.28
C ILE A 486 -7.14 -54.76 -83.64
N ILE A 487 -7.52 -53.77 -84.44
CA ILE A 487 -8.01 -53.99 -85.82
C ILE A 487 -6.98 -54.77 -86.63
N GLN A 488 -5.72 -54.37 -86.56
CA GLN A 488 -4.62 -55.02 -87.27
C GLN A 488 -4.45 -56.48 -86.82
N LYS A 489 -4.41 -56.73 -85.50
CA LYS A 489 -4.33 -58.09 -84.92
C LYS A 489 -5.52 -58.96 -85.31
N VAL A 490 -6.74 -58.39 -85.30
CA VAL A 490 -7.95 -59.09 -85.75
C VAL A 490 -7.84 -59.45 -87.24
N HIS A 491 -7.35 -58.53 -88.07
CA HIS A 491 -7.19 -58.77 -89.51
C HIS A 491 -6.19 -59.89 -89.80
N GLU A 492 -5.02 -59.85 -89.17
CA GLU A 492 -3.99 -60.88 -89.27
C GLU A 492 -4.51 -62.26 -88.83
N GLU A 493 -5.24 -62.30 -87.71
CA GLU A 493 -5.80 -63.55 -87.19
C GLU A 493 -6.90 -64.11 -88.10
N VAL A 494 -7.72 -63.25 -88.70
CA VAL A 494 -8.72 -63.65 -89.70
C VAL A 494 -8.02 -64.27 -90.92
N MET A 495 -6.99 -63.63 -91.46
CA MET A 495 -6.22 -64.15 -92.60
C MET A 495 -5.55 -65.49 -92.27
N ARG A 496 -4.97 -65.61 -91.07
CA ARG A 496 -4.37 -66.85 -90.59
C ARG A 496 -5.38 -67.99 -90.52
N LEU A 497 -6.57 -67.74 -89.96
CA LEU A 497 -7.64 -68.74 -89.88
C LEU A 497 -8.13 -69.18 -91.28
N GLN A 498 -8.19 -68.25 -92.24
CA GLN A 498 -8.54 -68.54 -93.63
C GLN A 498 -7.48 -69.42 -94.32
N GLN A 499 -6.19 -69.11 -94.14
CA GLN A 499 -5.09 -69.91 -94.69
C GLN A 499 -5.07 -71.34 -94.14
N LEU A 500 -5.41 -71.53 -92.87
CA LEU A 500 -5.49 -72.84 -92.22
C LEU A 500 -6.76 -73.63 -92.59
N GLY A 501 -7.65 -73.09 -93.45
CA GLY A 501 -8.93 -73.72 -93.80
C GLY A 501 -9.91 -73.83 -92.62
N LYS A 502 -9.66 -73.12 -91.51
CA LYS A 502 -10.52 -73.15 -90.32
C LYS A 502 -11.67 -72.15 -90.48
N ARG A 503 -12.86 -72.49 -89.96
CA ARG A 503 -14.00 -71.58 -89.98
C ARG A 503 -13.70 -70.32 -89.16
N VAL A 504 -13.71 -69.16 -89.82
CA VAL A 504 -13.52 -67.86 -89.15
C VAL A 504 -14.78 -67.55 -88.34
N SER A 505 -14.74 -67.78 -87.03
CA SER A 505 -15.80 -67.42 -86.09
C SER A 505 -15.30 -66.37 -85.09
N VAL A 506 -16.22 -65.54 -84.58
CA VAL A 506 -15.92 -64.53 -83.55
C VAL A 506 -15.26 -65.17 -82.32
N THR A 507 -15.75 -66.35 -81.91
CA THR A 507 -15.18 -67.09 -80.77
C THR A 507 -13.77 -67.62 -81.07
N ALA A 508 -13.48 -68.05 -82.29
CA ALA A 508 -12.15 -68.50 -82.69
C ALA A 508 -11.14 -67.34 -82.70
N ILE A 509 -11.50 -66.20 -83.31
CA ILE A 509 -10.66 -64.99 -83.32
C ILE A 509 -10.35 -64.55 -81.89
N MET A 510 -11.37 -64.46 -81.03
CA MET A 510 -11.20 -64.00 -79.65
C MET A 510 -10.41 -64.99 -78.79
N LYS A 511 -10.62 -66.30 -78.97
CA LYS A 511 -9.85 -67.34 -78.29
C LYS A 511 -8.37 -67.27 -78.68
N ASN A 512 -8.07 -67.06 -79.96
CA ASN A 512 -6.70 -66.99 -80.45
C ASN A 512 -5.98 -65.70 -80.03
N LEU A 513 -6.68 -64.56 -80.03
CA LEU A 513 -6.15 -63.28 -79.53
C LEU A 513 -6.10 -63.19 -78.00
N ARG A 514 -6.61 -64.20 -77.27
CA ARG A 514 -6.76 -64.22 -75.80
C ARG A 514 -7.47 -62.97 -75.25
N MET A 515 -8.41 -62.43 -76.01
CA MET A 515 -9.19 -61.26 -75.61
C MET A 515 -10.62 -61.66 -75.24
N GLY A 516 -11.19 -60.99 -74.24
CA GLY A 516 -12.59 -61.16 -73.85
C GLY A 516 -13.54 -60.37 -74.74
N TYR A 517 -14.78 -60.85 -74.95
CA TYR A 517 -15.79 -60.15 -75.75
C TYR A 517 -16.10 -58.73 -75.22
N ALA A 518 -16.00 -58.52 -73.90
CA ALA A 518 -16.13 -57.20 -73.29
C ALA A 518 -15.09 -56.20 -73.83
N THR A 519 -13.85 -56.65 -74.08
CA THR A 519 -12.79 -55.81 -74.63
C THR A 519 -13.14 -55.29 -76.02
N LEU A 520 -13.74 -56.11 -76.89
CA LEU A 520 -14.23 -55.66 -78.21
C LEU A 520 -15.32 -54.58 -78.11
N ARG A 521 -16.13 -54.58 -77.04
CA ARG A 521 -17.17 -53.56 -76.85
C ARG A 521 -16.59 -52.15 -76.66
N TYR A 522 -15.38 -52.05 -76.13
CA TYR A 522 -14.68 -50.77 -75.95
C TYR A 522 -14.07 -50.23 -77.25
N TYR A 523 -14.00 -51.04 -78.31
CA TYR A 523 -13.36 -50.71 -79.60
C TYR A 523 -14.36 -50.93 -80.76
N PRO A 524 -15.26 -49.96 -81.01
CA PRO A 524 -16.38 -50.11 -81.94
C PRO A 524 -15.97 -50.45 -83.38
N LYS A 525 -14.85 -49.93 -83.90
CA LYS A 525 -14.35 -50.25 -85.25
C LYS A 525 -13.86 -51.69 -85.33
N ALA A 526 -13.09 -52.15 -84.35
CA ALA A 526 -12.64 -53.55 -84.26
C ALA A 526 -13.84 -54.50 -84.18
N LYS A 527 -14.85 -54.15 -83.37
CA LYS A 527 -16.10 -54.91 -83.29
C LYS A 527 -16.83 -54.98 -84.63
N LYS A 528 -17.01 -53.85 -85.32
CA LYS A 528 -17.63 -53.81 -86.65
C LYS A 528 -16.90 -54.72 -87.63
N LEU A 529 -15.56 -54.72 -87.63
CA LEU A 529 -14.77 -55.59 -88.48
C LEU A 529 -15.07 -57.07 -88.22
N VAL A 530 -15.02 -57.50 -86.96
CA VAL A 530 -15.35 -58.89 -86.56
C VAL A 530 -16.78 -59.27 -86.96
N ASP A 531 -17.74 -58.36 -86.78
CA ASP A 531 -19.14 -58.58 -87.14
C ASP A 531 -19.33 -58.72 -88.67
N THR A 532 -18.57 -57.98 -89.50
CA THR A 532 -18.66 -58.13 -90.96
C THR A 532 -18.23 -59.52 -91.46
N PHE A 533 -17.23 -60.14 -90.82
CA PHE A 533 -16.82 -61.51 -91.16
C PHE A 533 -17.84 -62.57 -90.70
N LYS A 534 -18.63 -62.29 -89.65
CA LYS A 534 -19.72 -63.17 -89.20
C LYS A 534 -20.82 -63.31 -90.25
N ILE A 535 -21.09 -62.26 -91.02
CA ILE A 535 -22.14 -62.24 -92.04
C ILE A 535 -21.71 -63.02 -93.30
N LYS A 536 -20.47 -62.83 -93.77
CA LYS A 536 -19.96 -63.54 -94.97
C LYS A 536 -19.92 -65.06 -94.82
N ASN A 537 -19.71 -65.57 -93.60
CA ASN A 537 -19.68 -67.01 -93.29
C ASN A 537 -21.05 -67.64 -93.01
N LYS A 538 -22.16 -66.89 -93.17
CA LYS A 538 -23.52 -67.44 -93.21
C LYS A 538 -24.05 -67.62 -94.64
N LEU A 539 -23.37 -67.04 -95.64
CA LEU A 539 -23.78 -67.02 -97.05
C LEU A 539 -22.98 -68.00 -97.94
N LYS A 540 -22.00 -68.68 -97.37
CA LYS A 540 -21.31 -69.86 -97.93
C LYS A 540 -21.62 -71.04 -97.03
#